data_AF-A0A8H3YJQ6-F1
#
_entry.id   AF-A0A8H3YJQ6-F1
#
_cell.length_a   1.000
_cell.length_b   1.000
_cell.length_c   1.000
_cell.angle_alpha   90.00
_cell.angle_beta   90.00
_cell.angle_gamma   90.00
#
_symmetry.space_group_name_H-M   'P 1'
#
loop_
_entity.id
_entity.type
_entity.pdbx_description
1 polymer ?
#
loop_
_entity_poly.entity_id
_entity_poly.type
_entity_poly.pdbx_seq_one_letter_code
_entity_poly.pdbx_strand_id
1 'polypeptide(L)'
;MKLSAVLGLLACLAPVFADKYRLCCCADNGQCDIPATQNVVNSRLPIESWVMSSKSWDHDVDKAPYTCTGCYAYSIIRIGYDDGFIGGKEMHKKCVKQKNKPGSRCFNSDHYAN
;
A
#
# COMPACT_ATOMS: atom_id res chain seq x y z
N MET A 1 57.43 3.75 9.77
CA MET A 1 56.03 4.24 9.77
C MET A 1 55.35 3.69 8.53
N LYS A 2 54.41 2.75 8.69
CA LYS A 2 53.62 2.21 7.58
C LYS A 2 52.18 2.62 7.79
N LEU A 3 51.81 3.75 7.19
CA LEU A 3 50.42 4.13 6.97
C LEU A 3 49.91 3.26 5.84
N SER A 4 48.94 2.38 6.10
CA SER A 4 48.23 1.71 5.02
C SER A 4 46.78 1.46 5.39
N ALA A 5 45.95 2.24 4.68
CA ALA A 5 44.61 1.95 4.23
C ALA A 5 43.54 1.73 5.31
N VAL A 6 42.88 2.82 5.68
CA VAL A 6 41.45 2.82 6.03
C VAL A 6 40.69 2.37 4.78
N LEU A 7 40.37 1.06 4.71
CA LEU A 7 39.49 0.53 3.67
C LEU A 7 38.08 1.04 3.96
N GLY A 8 37.67 2.08 3.24
CA GLY A 8 36.33 2.64 3.29
C GLY A 8 35.30 1.61 2.87
N LEU A 9 34.57 1.07 3.85
CA LEU A 9 33.31 0.37 3.61
C LEU A 9 32.29 1.42 3.15
N LEU A 10 32.26 1.74 1.86
CA LEU A 10 31.08 2.34 1.25
C LEU A 10 29.99 1.27 1.26
N ALA A 11 29.23 1.19 2.35
CA ALA A 11 27.98 0.46 2.37
C ALA A 11 27.06 1.11 1.34
N CYS A 12 26.91 0.47 0.19
CA CYS A 12 25.84 0.78 -0.75
C CYS A 12 24.51 0.63 0.00
N LEU A 13 23.98 1.75 0.50
CA LEU A 13 22.61 1.84 0.95
C LEU A 13 21.75 1.66 -0.31
N ALA A 14 21.48 0.41 -0.69
CA ALA A 14 20.46 0.12 -1.68
C ALA A 14 19.17 0.77 -1.15
N PRO A 15 18.60 1.76 -1.85
CA PRO A 15 17.33 2.31 -1.44
C PRO A 15 16.34 1.15 -1.45
N VAL A 16 15.85 0.77 -0.27
CA VAL A 16 14.71 -0.13 -0.15
C VAL A 16 13.51 0.68 -0.64
N PHE A 17 13.32 0.71 -1.96
CA PHE A 17 12.10 1.22 -2.56
C PHE A 17 10.98 0.30 -2.06
N ALA A 18 10.29 0.73 -1.00
CA ALA A 18 9.02 0.14 -0.66
C ALA A 18 8.07 0.50 -1.81
N ASP A 19 7.57 -0.50 -2.53
CA ASP A 19 6.64 -0.28 -3.63
C ASP A 19 5.43 0.52 -3.11
N LYS A 20 5.21 1.69 -3.74
CA LYS A 20 4.15 2.63 -3.40
C LYS A 20 3.03 2.51 -4.43
N TYR A 21 1.79 2.45 -3.94
CA TYR A 21 0.60 2.20 -4.74
C TYR A 21 -0.49 3.21 -4.43
N ARG A 22 -1.31 3.58 -5.41
CA ARG A 22 -2.46 4.46 -5.20
C ARG A 22 -3.59 3.76 -4.47
N LEU A 23 -3.82 2.49 -4.80
CA LEU A 23 -4.97 1.72 -4.34
C LEU A 23 -4.50 0.37 -3.81
N CYS A 24 -5.03 -0.02 -2.64
CA CYS A 24 -4.78 -1.32 -2.05
C CYS A 24 -6.00 -1.88 -1.33
N CYS A 25 -6.17 -3.20 -1.32
CA CYS A 25 -7.15 -3.89 -0.48
C CYS A 25 -6.52 -5.10 0.21
N CYS A 26 -7.13 -5.55 1.30
CA CYS A 26 -6.87 -6.88 1.83
C CYS A 26 -7.48 -7.92 0.90
N ALA A 27 -6.75 -8.98 0.58
CA ALA A 27 -7.24 -10.04 -0.28
C ALA A 27 -7.83 -11.17 0.57
N ASP A 28 -8.89 -11.79 0.08
CA ASP A 28 -9.44 -13.04 0.61
C ASP A 28 -10.01 -13.87 -0.54
N ASN A 29 -9.64 -15.15 -0.65
CA ASN A 29 -10.16 -16.09 -1.65
C ASN A 29 -10.28 -15.54 -3.10
N GLY A 30 -9.29 -14.78 -3.56
CA GLY A 30 -9.28 -14.25 -4.93
C GLY A 30 -10.16 -13.01 -5.15
N GLN A 31 -10.56 -12.31 -4.10
CA GLN A 31 -11.26 -11.03 -4.16
C GLN A 31 -10.75 -10.05 -3.10
N CYS A 32 -11.18 -8.78 -3.16
CA CYS A 32 -10.98 -7.85 -2.05
C CYS A 32 -11.92 -8.18 -0.87
N ASP A 33 -11.35 -8.24 0.33
CA ASP A 33 -12.10 -8.27 1.58
C ASP A 33 -12.37 -6.84 2.04
N ILE A 34 -13.59 -6.36 1.79
CA ILE A 34 -14.02 -5.00 2.12
C ILE A 34 -14.00 -4.77 3.65
N PRO A 35 -14.62 -5.63 4.49
CA PRO A 35 -14.53 -5.47 5.95
C PRO A 35 -13.10 -5.40 6.49
N ALA A 36 -12.21 -6.29 6.04
CA ALA A 36 -10.82 -6.29 6.50
C ALA A 36 -10.08 -5.03 6.03
N THR A 37 -10.33 -4.58 4.80
CA THR A 37 -9.75 -3.34 4.27
C THR A 37 -10.22 -2.13 5.06
N GLN A 38 -11.52 -2.04 5.34
CA GLN A 38 -12.10 -0.98 6.18
C GLN A 38 -11.53 -1.01 7.60
N ASN A 39 -11.33 -2.18 8.20
CA ASN A 39 -10.68 -2.30 9.51
C ASN A 39 -9.23 -1.80 9.48
N VAL A 40 -8.48 -2.10 8.42
CA VAL A 40 -7.14 -1.56 8.23
C VAL A 40 -7.16 -0.04 8.15
N VAL A 41 -8.06 0.53 7.34
CA VAL A 41 -8.28 1.98 7.21
C VAL A 41 -8.62 2.61 8.57
N ASN A 42 -9.59 2.07 9.30
CA ASN A 42 -10.03 2.59 10.60
C ASN A 42 -8.95 2.51 11.68
N SER A 43 -8.03 1.53 11.57
CA SER A 43 -6.92 1.35 12.52
C SER A 43 -5.68 2.17 12.19
N ARG A 44 -5.67 2.91 11.07
CA ARG A 44 -4.50 3.67 10.61
C ARG A 44 -4.32 4.94 11.45
N LEU A 45 -3.07 5.23 11.82
CA LEU A 45 -2.64 6.49 12.44
C LEU A 45 -1.77 7.29 11.47
N PRO A 46 -1.94 8.61 11.32
CA PRO A 46 -3.04 9.38 11.89
C PRO A 46 -4.38 8.90 11.33
N ILE A 47 -5.43 9.00 12.14
CA ILE A 47 -6.79 8.62 11.76
C ILE A 47 -7.16 9.41 10.48
N GLU A 48 -7.86 8.75 9.55
CA GLU A 48 -8.27 9.31 8.25
C GLU A 48 -7.12 9.68 7.30
N SER A 49 -5.91 9.15 7.49
CA SER A 49 -4.88 9.24 6.45
C SER A 49 -5.22 8.36 5.25
N TRP A 50 -5.92 7.25 5.46
CA TRP A 50 -6.44 6.39 4.40
C TRP A 50 -7.96 6.39 4.41
N VAL A 51 -8.56 6.12 3.26
CA VAL A 51 -10.01 6.10 3.05
C VAL A 51 -10.38 5.06 2.01
N MET A 52 -11.60 4.52 2.10
CA MET A 52 -12.14 3.63 1.08
C MET A 52 -12.52 4.43 -0.16
N SER A 53 -12.11 3.96 -1.33
CA SER A 53 -12.58 4.44 -2.63
C SER A 53 -14.04 4.03 -2.82
N SER A 54 -14.92 4.97 -3.14
CA SER A 54 -16.31 4.70 -3.51
C SER A 54 -16.47 4.27 -4.99
N LYS A 55 -15.39 4.32 -5.77
CA LYS A 55 -15.41 4.04 -7.21
C LYS A 55 -15.57 2.53 -7.49
N SER A 56 -16.15 2.23 -8.65
CA SER A 56 -16.04 0.92 -9.29
C SER A 56 -14.71 0.82 -10.04
N TRP A 57 -13.97 -0.23 -9.75
CA TRP A 57 -12.70 -0.54 -10.39
C TRP A 57 -12.86 -1.79 -11.21
N ASP A 58 -12.34 -1.76 -12.43
CA ASP A 58 -12.38 -2.90 -13.34
C ASP A 58 -10.98 -3.45 -13.65
N HIS A 59 -10.86 -4.76 -13.78
CA HIS A 59 -9.60 -5.44 -14.08
C HIS A 59 -9.02 -5.02 -15.43
N ASP A 60 -9.85 -5.02 -16.47
CA ASP A 60 -9.41 -4.82 -17.85
C ASP A 60 -9.18 -3.34 -18.14
N VAL A 61 -9.96 -2.46 -17.52
CA VAL A 61 -9.87 -1.01 -17.75
C VAL A 61 -8.88 -0.32 -16.81
N ASP A 62 -8.91 -0.65 -15.51
CA ASP A 62 -8.14 0.08 -14.49
C ASP A 62 -6.89 -0.67 -14.04
N LYS A 63 -6.65 -1.88 -14.54
CA LYS A 63 -5.59 -2.80 -14.08
C LYS A 63 -5.79 -3.18 -12.60
N ALA A 64 -7.04 -3.16 -12.14
CA ALA A 64 -7.39 -3.52 -10.78
C ALA A 64 -7.18 -5.02 -10.58
N PRO A 65 -6.57 -5.48 -9.47
CA PRO A 65 -6.42 -6.91 -9.21
C PRO A 65 -7.75 -7.66 -9.18
N TYR A 66 -8.83 -6.99 -8.80
CA TYR A 66 -10.19 -7.51 -8.70
C TYR A 66 -11.18 -6.44 -9.18
N THR A 67 -12.15 -6.84 -10.01
CA THR A 67 -13.27 -5.96 -10.37
C THR A 67 -14.23 -5.86 -9.19
N CYS A 68 -14.40 -4.67 -8.62
CA CYS A 68 -15.30 -4.42 -7.49
C CYS A 68 -15.59 -2.92 -7.27
N THR A 69 -16.67 -2.64 -6.54
CA THR A 69 -17.05 -1.28 -6.10
C THR A 69 -16.76 -1.13 -4.62
N GLY A 70 -16.22 0.03 -4.19
CA GLY A 70 -16.11 0.32 -2.77
C GLY A 70 -14.98 -0.44 -2.04
N CYS A 71 -14.09 -1.11 -2.77
CA CYS A 71 -13.30 -2.22 -2.23
C CYS A 71 -11.81 -1.92 -1.97
N TYR A 72 -11.28 -0.84 -2.56
CA TYR A 72 -9.89 -0.45 -2.40
C TYR A 72 -9.77 0.76 -1.48
N ALA A 73 -8.77 0.76 -0.60
CA ALA A 73 -8.34 1.93 0.13
C ALA A 73 -7.34 2.74 -0.69
N TYR A 74 -7.38 4.05 -0.53
CA TYR A 74 -6.36 4.98 -1.01
C TYR A 74 -5.90 5.90 0.11
N SER A 75 -4.76 6.54 -0.10
CA SER A 75 -4.20 7.48 0.86
C SER A 75 -4.52 8.92 0.47
N ILE A 76 -4.87 9.74 1.46
CA ILE A 76 -5.04 11.18 1.32
C ILE A 76 -3.70 11.84 1.59
N ILE A 77 -3.28 12.74 0.70
CA ILE A 77 -2.08 13.56 0.91
C ILE A 77 -2.27 14.38 2.18
N ARG A 78 -1.44 14.12 3.18
CA ARG A 78 -1.32 14.93 4.40
C ARG A 78 0.14 15.31 4.57
N ILE A 79 0.44 16.59 4.40
CA ILE A 79 1.80 17.13 4.50
C ILE A 79 2.43 16.66 5.81
N GLY A 80 3.57 15.96 5.72
CA GLY A 80 4.31 15.42 6.86
C GLY A 80 3.90 14.02 7.33
N TYR A 81 2.83 13.42 6.79
CA TYR A 81 2.32 12.10 7.22
C TYR A 81 2.17 11.09 6.09
N ASP A 82 1.63 11.52 4.95
CA ASP A 82 1.37 10.62 3.82
C ASP A 82 1.45 11.39 2.49
N ASP A 83 2.05 10.75 1.49
CA ASP A 83 2.30 11.32 0.16
C ASP A 83 1.23 10.95 -0.87
N GLY A 84 0.10 10.42 -0.39
CA GLY A 84 -1.00 9.95 -1.23
C GLY A 84 -0.71 8.58 -1.86
N PHE A 85 0.24 7.84 -1.31
CA PHE A 85 0.52 6.47 -1.72
C PHE A 85 0.56 5.53 -0.51
N ILE A 86 0.03 4.34 -0.70
CA ILE A 86 0.07 3.24 0.25
C ILE A 86 1.31 2.38 -0.04
N GLY A 87 2.14 2.15 0.97
CA GLY A 87 3.21 1.16 0.86
C GLY A 87 2.65 -0.26 0.80
N GLY A 88 2.94 -1.02 -0.25
CA GLY A 88 2.38 -2.37 -0.43
C GLY A 88 2.73 -3.32 0.72
N LYS A 89 3.97 -3.26 1.20
CA LYS A 89 4.43 -4.02 2.39
C LYS A 89 3.74 -3.57 3.68
N GLU A 90 3.41 -2.28 3.79
CA GLU A 90 2.67 -1.75 4.95
C GLU A 90 1.24 -2.29 4.96
N MET A 91 0.54 -2.17 3.83
CA MET A 91 -0.80 -2.72 3.69
C MET A 91 -0.81 -4.22 3.96
N HIS A 92 0.12 -4.96 3.35
CA HIS A 92 0.23 -6.41 3.55
C HIS A 92 0.35 -6.78 5.03
N LYS A 93 1.28 -6.13 5.76
CA LYS A 93 1.48 -6.34 7.20
C LYS A 93 0.23 -6.03 8.03
N LYS A 94 -0.58 -5.06 7.62
CA LYS A 94 -1.85 -4.74 8.30
C LYS A 94 -2.95 -5.76 7.97
N CYS A 95 -3.02 -6.21 6.72
CA CYS A 95 -3.99 -7.21 6.28
C CYS A 95 -3.75 -8.58 6.93
N VAL A 96 -2.51 -9.07 7.02
CA VAL A 96 -2.23 -10.36 7.69
C VAL A 96 -2.56 -10.35 9.19
N LYS A 97 -2.69 -9.17 9.82
CA LYS A 97 -3.19 -9.02 11.20
C LYS A 97 -4.71 -9.09 11.29
N GLN A 98 -5.42 -8.92 10.18
CA GLN A 98 -6.85 -9.21 10.09
C GLN A 98 -7.02 -10.73 10.00
N LYS A 99 -7.95 -11.29 10.78
CA LYS A 99 -8.15 -12.74 10.99
C LYS A 99 -7.97 -13.55 9.69
N ASN A 100 -6.84 -14.26 9.60
CA ASN A 100 -6.48 -15.21 8.53
C ASN A 100 -6.45 -14.64 7.10
N LYS A 101 -6.16 -13.35 6.89
CA LYS A 101 -6.09 -12.82 5.52
C LYS A 101 -4.73 -13.12 4.86
N PRO A 102 -4.71 -13.63 3.61
CA PRO A 102 -3.47 -14.01 2.91
C PRO A 102 -2.53 -12.83 2.59
N GLY A 103 -3.02 -11.58 2.66
CA GLY A 103 -2.21 -10.40 2.44
C GLY A 103 -2.98 -9.26 1.78
N SER A 104 -2.28 -8.43 1.02
CA SER A 104 -2.86 -7.34 0.24
C SER A 104 -2.67 -7.52 -1.26
N ARG A 105 -3.50 -6.80 -2.02
CA ARG A 105 -3.31 -6.55 -3.46
C ARG A 105 -3.37 -5.05 -3.68
N CYS A 106 -2.44 -4.55 -4.49
CA CYS A 106 -2.27 -3.13 -4.73
C CYS A 106 -2.01 -2.87 -6.21
N PHE A 107 -2.40 -1.68 -6.68
CA PHE A 107 -2.19 -1.27 -8.06
C PHE A 107 -2.16 0.26 -8.20
N ASN A 108 -1.71 0.70 -9.37
CA ASN A 108 -1.80 2.08 -9.82
C ASN A 108 -2.71 2.09 -11.06
N SER A 109 -3.74 2.92 -11.04
CA SER A 109 -4.61 3.16 -12.19
C SER A 109 -4.32 4.54 -12.76
N ASP A 110 -4.29 4.63 -14.08
CA ASP A 110 -4.18 5.90 -14.82
C ASP A 110 -5.47 6.74 -14.67
N HIS A 111 -6.58 6.11 -14.27
CA HIS A 111 -7.86 6.76 -13.95
C HIS A 111 -8.00 7.12 -12.47
N TYR A 112 -6.90 7.11 -11.72
CA TYR A 112 -6.82 7.67 -10.37
C TYR A 112 -6.56 9.18 -10.48
N ALA A 113 -7.59 9.93 -10.86
CA ALA A 113 -7.63 11.38 -10.74
C ALA A 113 -8.75 11.72 -9.75
N ASN A 114 -8.40 12.43 -8.67
CA ASN A 114 -9.33 12.92 -7.65
C ASN A 114 -10.32 13.93 -8.25
#